data_AF-A0A352S856-F1
#
_entry.id   AF-A0A352S856-F1
#
_cell.length_a   1.000
_cell.length_b   1.000
_cell.length_c   1.000
_cell.angle_alpha   90.00
_cell.angle_beta   90.00
_cell.angle_gamma   90.00
#
_symmetry.space_group_name_H-M   'P 1'
#
loop_
_entity.id
_entity.type
_entity.pdbx_description
1 polymer ?
#
loop_
_entity_poly.entity_id
_entity_poly.type
_entity_poly.pdbx_seq_one_letter_code
_entity_poly.pdbx_strand_id
1 'polypeptide(L)'
;VPSHRALALFRGRNAGVLMVKLGLGEEQDAMVPHPCEGMIARHVGIQNQNRPADKWLADVCRWSWRVKVQPHLETELLTQLRETAEGEAIKVFGRNLHELLLAAPAGPKSG
;
A
#
# COMPACT_ATOMS: atom_id res chain seq x y z
N VAL A 1 7.02 -0.20 6.41
CA VAL A 1 7.42 1.23 6.31
C VAL A 1 7.15 1.88 7.67
N PRO A 2 8.06 2.68 8.25
CA PRO A 2 7.80 3.36 9.52
C PRO A 2 6.59 4.31 9.45
N SER A 3 5.77 4.40 10.51
CA SER A 3 4.54 5.20 10.54
C SER A 3 4.74 6.65 10.06
N HIS A 4 5.73 7.38 10.59
CA HIS A 4 5.97 8.77 10.19
C HIS A 4 6.26 8.92 8.68
N ARG A 5 6.98 7.96 8.09
CA ARG A 5 7.30 7.96 6.66
C ARG A 5 6.08 7.63 5.81
N ALA A 6 5.27 6.66 6.24
CA ALA A 6 4.01 6.35 5.58
C ALA A 6 3.07 7.57 5.57
N LEU A 7 2.89 8.24 6.71
CA LEU A 7 2.08 9.46 6.80
C LEU A 7 2.62 10.60 5.93
N ALA A 8 3.94 10.79 5.87
CA ALA A 8 4.55 11.79 5.00
C ALA A 8 4.30 11.49 3.50
N LEU A 9 4.41 10.22 3.09
CA LEU A 9 4.10 9.80 1.72
C LEU A 9 2.63 10.07 1.37
N PHE A 10 1.69 9.73 2.26
CA PHE A 10 0.27 10.01 2.05
C PHE A 10 -0.05 11.50 2.00
N ARG A 11 0.61 12.32 2.83
CA ARG A 11 0.48 13.79 2.77
C ARG A 11 0.95 14.34 1.43
N GLY A 12 2.12 13.91 0.96
CA GLY A 12 2.64 14.31 -0.35
C GLY A 12 1.72 13.87 -1.50
N ARG A 13 1.14 12.67 -1.43
CA ARG A 13 0.14 12.20 -2.38
C ARG A 13 -1.12 13.06 -2.38
N ASN A 14 -1.68 13.37 -1.21
CA ASN A 14 -2.90 14.17 -1.09
C ASN A 14 -2.69 15.63 -1.52
N ALA A 15 -1.49 16.17 -1.32
CA ALA A 15 -1.11 17.50 -1.81
C ALA A 15 -0.83 17.53 -3.33
N GLY A 16 -0.91 16.40 -4.03
CA GLY A 16 -0.61 16.29 -5.46
C GLY A 16 0.88 16.39 -5.81
N VAL A 17 1.77 16.32 -4.82
CA VAL A 17 3.23 16.47 -5.00
C VAL A 17 3.91 15.13 -5.28
N LEU A 18 3.37 14.03 -4.74
CA LEU A 18 3.92 12.68 -4.90
C LEU A 18 2.94 11.73 -5.57
N MET A 19 3.47 10.81 -6.36
CA MET A 19 2.76 9.61 -6.79
C MET A 19 3.30 8.43 -5.99
N VAL A 20 2.41 7.74 -5.27
CA VAL A 20 2.74 6.53 -4.52
C VAL A 20 2.11 5.36 -5.24
N LYS A 21 2.94 4.38 -5.60
CA LYS A 21 2.49 3.13 -6.23
C LYS A 21 2.98 1.91 -5.47
N LEU A 22 2.19 0.84 -5.53
CA LEU A 22 2.59 -0.48 -5.09
C LEU A 22 2.96 -1.36 -6.29
N GLY A 23 4.08 -2.06 -6.18
CA GLY A 23 4.61 -2.94 -7.21
C GLY A 23 5.42 -4.08 -6.60
N LEU A 24 5.83 -5.05 -7.43
CA LEU A 24 6.65 -6.18 -7.02
C LEU A 24 8.16 -5.86 -7.05
N GLY A 25 8.52 -4.65 -7.45
CA GLY A 25 9.88 -4.19 -7.67
C GLY A 25 10.20 -4.12 -9.17
N GLU A 26 11.19 -3.31 -9.54
CA GLU A 26 11.45 -2.95 -10.95
C GLU A 26 11.64 -4.16 -11.87
N GLU A 27 12.41 -5.17 -11.42
CA GLU A 27 12.67 -6.37 -12.21
C GLU A 27 11.39 -7.19 -12.47
N GLN A 28 10.52 -7.30 -11.46
CA GLN A 28 9.32 -8.13 -11.53
C GLN A 28 8.19 -7.42 -12.26
N ASP A 29 8.06 -6.11 -12.05
CA ASP A 29 7.09 -5.26 -12.74
C ASP A 29 7.40 -5.14 -14.25
N ALA A 30 8.67 -5.30 -14.64
CA ALA A 30 9.10 -5.28 -16.04
C ALA A 30 8.88 -6.62 -16.79
N MET A 31 8.57 -7.72 -16.10
CA MET A 31 8.37 -9.01 -16.75
C MET A 31 7.12 -9.01 -17.64
N VAL A 32 7.22 -9.64 -18.80
CA VAL A 32 6.11 -9.85 -19.73
C VAL A 32 5.98 -11.34 -20.04
N PRO A 33 4.87 -12.01 -19.68
CA PRO A 33 3.71 -11.47 -18.95
C PRO A 33 4.04 -11.15 -17.49
N HIS A 34 3.31 -10.19 -16.90
CA HIS A 34 3.50 -9.81 -15.49
C HIS A 34 3.20 -11.02 -14.57
N PRO A 35 3.96 -11.25 -13.48
CA PRO A 35 3.80 -12.45 -12.64
C PRO A 35 2.38 -12.64 -12.13
N CYS A 36 1.70 -11.55 -11.77
CA CYS A 36 0.30 -11.60 -11.31
C CYS A 36 -0.71 -12.01 -12.40
N GLU A 37 -0.41 -11.80 -13.69
CA GLU A 37 -1.26 -12.31 -14.77
C GLU A 37 -1.25 -13.84 -14.77
N GLY A 38 -0.08 -14.45 -14.55
CA GLY A 38 0.07 -15.89 -14.40
C GLY A 38 -0.63 -16.44 -13.15
N MET A 39 -0.64 -15.67 -12.06
CA MET A 39 -1.38 -16.03 -10.85
C MET A 39 -2.90 -16.03 -11.10
N ILE A 40 -3.41 -15.03 -11.81
CA ILE A 40 -4.83 -14.96 -12.19
C ILE A 40 -5.18 -16.14 -13.10
N ALA A 41 -4.40 -16.38 -14.16
CA ALA A 41 -4.64 -17.50 -15.07
C ALA A 41 -4.69 -18.84 -14.34
N ARG A 42 -3.74 -19.09 -13.43
CA ARG A 42 -3.72 -20.29 -12.59
C ARG A 42 -4.95 -20.39 -11.69
N HIS A 43 -5.37 -19.28 -11.08
CA HIS A 43 -6.52 -19.25 -10.18
C HIS A 43 -7.82 -19.65 -10.89
N VAL A 44 -8.00 -19.24 -12.15
CA VAL A 44 -9.20 -19.56 -12.94
C VAL A 44 -9.03 -20.75 -13.89
N GLY A 45 -7.91 -21.49 -13.80
CA GLY A 45 -7.66 -22.68 -14.61
C GLY A 45 -7.36 -22.42 -16.09
N ILE A 46 -6.95 -21.21 -16.45
CA ILE A 46 -6.52 -20.86 -17.81
C ILE A 46 -5.09 -21.34 -18.03
N GLN A 47 -4.88 -22.09 -19.10
CA GLN A 47 -3.58 -22.57 -19.54
C GLN A 47 -3.44 -22.34 -21.05
N ASN A 48 -2.25 -21.94 -21.49
CA ASN A 48 -1.96 -21.81 -22.90
C ASN A 48 -1.58 -23.18 -23.47
N GLN A 49 -2.49 -23.79 -24.22
CA GLN A 49 -2.36 -25.08 -24.89
C GLN A 49 -2.46 -24.92 -26.42
N ASN A 50 -2.24 -23.70 -26.95
CA ASN A 50 -2.41 -23.37 -28.36
C ASN A 50 -3.83 -23.63 -28.92
N ARG A 51 -4.86 -23.55 -28.08
CA ARG A 51 -6.25 -23.59 -28.51
C ARG A 51 -6.65 -22.23 -29.10
N PRO A 52 -7.65 -22.17 -30.01
CA PRO A 52 -8.05 -20.92 -30.65
C PRO A 52 -8.41 -19.79 -29.67
N ALA A 53 -8.94 -20.14 -28.48
CA ALA A 53 -9.35 -19.17 -27.46
C ALA A 53 -8.22 -18.75 -26.50
N ASP A 54 -7.08 -19.46 -26.47
CA ASP A 54 -6.08 -19.26 -25.41
C ASP A 54 -5.46 -17.87 -25.43
N LYS A 55 -5.24 -17.30 -26.63
CA LYS A 55 -4.75 -15.92 -26.77
C LYS A 55 -5.73 -14.91 -26.19
N TRP A 56 -7.02 -15.07 -26.49
CA TRP A 56 -8.07 -14.20 -25.95
C TRP A 56 -8.19 -14.34 -24.43
N LEU A 57 -8.13 -15.57 -23.91
CA LEU A 57 -8.15 -15.83 -22.46
C LEU A 57 -6.94 -15.20 -21.75
N ALA A 58 -5.74 -15.29 -22.32
CA ALA A 58 -4.55 -14.64 -21.78
C ALA A 58 -4.70 -13.11 -21.77
N ASP A 59 -5.27 -12.52 -22.83
CA ASP A 59 -5.57 -11.08 -22.88
C ASP A 59 -6.58 -10.66 -21.80
N VAL A 60 -7.59 -11.50 -21.51
CA VAL A 60 -8.55 -11.28 -20.42
C VAL A 60 -7.87 -11.34 -19.05
N CYS A 61 -6.94 -12.27 -18.82
CA CYS A 61 -6.15 -12.30 -17.58
C CYS A 61 -5.31 -11.02 -17.42
N ARG A 62 -4.65 -10.56 -18.49
CA ARG A 62 -3.91 -9.30 -18.49
C ARG A 62 -4.80 -8.10 -18.16
N TRP A 63 -5.98 -8.01 -18.78
CA TRP A 63 -6.93 -6.93 -18.51
C TRP A 63 -7.47 -6.98 -17.08
N SER A 64 -7.79 -8.17 -16.60
CA SER A 64 -8.23 -8.40 -15.22
C SER A 64 -7.19 -7.90 -14.22
N TRP A 65 -5.90 -8.19 -14.45
CA TRP A 65 -4.81 -7.65 -13.64
C TRP A 65 -4.79 -6.13 -13.67
N ARG A 66 -4.60 -5.53 -14.86
CA ARG A 66 -4.32 -4.10 -15.01
C ARG A 66 -5.47 -3.19 -14.63
N VAL A 67 -6.71 -3.61 -14.85
CA VAL A 67 -7.89 -2.74 -14.74
C VAL A 67 -8.74 -3.03 -13.50
N LYS A 68 -8.61 -4.23 -12.90
CA LYS A 68 -9.43 -4.63 -11.75
C LYS A 68 -8.59 -5.00 -10.54
N VAL A 69 -7.77 -6.04 -10.65
CA VAL A 69 -7.09 -6.64 -9.49
C VAL A 69 -6.02 -5.70 -8.95
N GLN A 70 -5.12 -5.19 -9.78
CA GLN A 70 -4.05 -4.30 -9.33
C GLN A 70 -4.59 -3.02 -8.68
N PRO A 71 -5.51 -2.24 -9.30
CA PRO A 71 -6.05 -1.04 -8.66
C PRO A 71 -6.78 -1.31 -7.34
N HIS A 72 -7.48 -2.46 -7.25
CA HIS A 72 -8.18 -2.85 -6.04
C HIS A 72 -7.22 -3.18 -4.89
N LEU A 73 -6.25 -4.06 -5.15
CA LEU A 73 -5.21 -4.42 -4.17
C LEU A 73 -4.41 -3.20 -3.73
N GLU A 74 -4.06 -2.32 -4.67
CA GLU A 74 -3.32 -1.10 -4.35
C GLU A 74 -4.11 -0.20 -3.41
N THR A 75 -5.42 -0.03 -3.66
CA THR A 75 -6.30 0.75 -2.79
C THR A 75 -6.40 0.14 -1.39
N GLU A 76 -6.62 -1.17 -1.31
CA GLU A 76 -6.77 -1.89 -0.04
C GLU A 76 -5.49 -1.82 0.80
N LEU A 77 -4.34 -2.18 0.21
CA LEU A 77 -3.06 -2.21 0.89
C LEU A 77 -2.59 -0.82 1.33
N LEU A 78 -2.81 0.22 0.51
CA LEU A 78 -2.51 1.59 0.91
C LEU A 78 -3.42 2.07 2.04
N THR A 79 -4.70 1.66 2.05
CA THR A 79 -5.63 1.98 3.13
C THR A 79 -5.18 1.33 4.44
N GLN A 80 -4.87 0.04 4.42
CA GLN A 80 -4.35 -0.68 5.58
C GLN A 80 -3.05 -0.07 6.12
N LEU A 81 -2.11 0.28 5.22
CA LEU A 81 -0.87 0.95 5.61
C LEU A 81 -1.14 2.29 6.29
N ARG A 82 -2.10 3.07 5.78
CA ARG A 82 -2.50 4.35 6.36
C ARG A 82 -3.10 4.17 7.75
N GLU A 83 -4.07 3.28 7.90
CA GLU A 83 -4.74 3.03 9.19
C GLU A 83 -3.75 2.55 10.25
N THR A 84 -2.84 1.65 9.88
CA THR A 84 -1.77 1.17 10.77
C THR A 84 -0.86 2.32 11.20
N ALA A 85 -0.46 3.17 10.26
CA ALA A 85 0.42 4.30 10.55
C ALA A 85 -0.26 5.37 11.43
N GLU A 86 -1.53 5.67 11.17
CA GLU A 86 -2.34 6.59 12.00
C GLU A 86 -2.51 6.04 13.42
N GLY A 87 -2.81 4.74 13.57
CA GLY A 87 -2.94 4.09 14.86
C GLY A 87 -1.66 4.14 15.70
N GLU A 88 -0.49 3.91 15.09
CA GLU A 88 0.81 4.07 15.77
C GLU A 88 1.06 5.53 16.19
N ALA A 89 0.76 6.49 15.32
CA ALA A 89 0.96 7.90 15.61
C ALA A 89 0.09 8.35 16.80
N ILE A 90 -1.18 7.96 16.83
CA ILE A 90 -2.10 8.25 17.95
C ILE A 90 -1.56 7.70 19.27
N LYS A 91 -1.02 6.47 19.29
CA LYS A 91 -0.42 5.89 20.50
C LYS A 91 0.76 6.71 21.01
N VAL A 92 1.64 7.16 20.12
CA VAL A 92 2.79 8.01 20.48
C VAL A 92 2.32 9.35 21.02
N PHE A 93 1.35 10.01 20.37
CA PHE A 93 0.81 11.28 20.84
C PHE A 93 0.10 11.14 22.19
N GLY A 94 -0.65 10.06 22.40
CA GLY A 94 -1.32 9.76 23.66
C GLY A 94 -0.33 9.56 24.81
N ARG A 95 0.75 8.81 24.57
CA ARG A 95 1.83 8.64 25.56
C ARG A 95 2.49 9.98 25.88
N ASN A 96 2.86 10.76 24.88
CA ASN A 96 3.51 12.06 25.09
C ASN A 96 2.60 13.03 25.86
N LEU A 97 1.29 13.03 25.57
CA LEU A 97 0.33 13.83 26.33
C LEU A 97 0.24 13.38 27.80
N HIS A 98 0.21 12.08 28.05
CA HIS A 98 0.21 11.54 29.41
C HIS A 98 1.48 11.92 30.18
N GLU A 99 2.65 11.80 29.56
CA GLU A 99 3.93 12.23 30.13
C GLU A 99 3.96 13.72 30.43
N LEU A 100 3.43 14.57 29.54
CA LEU A 100 3.33 16.01 29.76
C LEU A 100 2.40 16.37 30.93
N LEU A 101 1.29 15.66 31.09
CA LEU A 101 0.34 15.87 32.19
C LEU A 101 0.89 15.39 33.54
N LEU A 102 1.74 14.36 33.54
CA LEU A 102 2.37 13.80 34.75
C LEU A 102 3.74 14.40 35.05
N ALA A 103 4.29 15.24 34.17
CA ALA A 103 5.52 15.96 34.43
C ALA A 103 5.34 16.81 35.69
N ALA A 104 6.24 16.63 36.66
CA ALA A 104 6.17 17.38 37.92
C ALA A 104 6.16 18.89 37.61
N PRO A 105 5.30 19.68 38.29
CA PRO A 105 5.29 21.12 38.08
C PRO A 105 6.69 21.65 38.40
N ALA A 106 7.23 22.50 37.54
CA ALA A 106 8.35 23.34 37.93
C ALA A 106 7.86 24.15 39.13
N GLY A 107 8.22 23.71 40.34
CA GLY A 107 7.82 24.33 41.59
C GLY A 107 8.12 25.83 41.59
N PRO A 108 7.48 26.62 42.47
CA PRO A 108 7.61 28.08 42.45
C PRO A 108 9.09 28.47 42.42
N LYS A 109 9.49 29.20 41.37
CA LYS A 109 10.81 29.85 41.33
C LYS A 109 10.79 30.89 42.44
N SER A 110 11.42 30.58 43.57
CA SER A 110 11.68 31.53 44.64
C SER A 110 12.56 32.66 44.07
N GLY A 111 11.99 33.87 44.01
CA GLY A 111 12.66 35.12 43.71
C GLY A 111 12.27 36.15 44.75
#